data_AF-A0A7X1ITW0-F1
#
_entry.id   AF-A0A7X1ITW0-F1
#
_cell.length_a   1.000
_cell.length_b   1.000
_cell.length_c   1.000
_cell.angle_alpha   90.00
_cell.angle_beta   90.00
_cell.angle_gamma   90.00
#
_symmetry.space_group_name_H-M   'P 1'
#
loop_
_entity.id
_entity.type
_entity.pdbx_description
1 polymer ?
#
loop_
_entity_poly.entity_id
_entity_poly.type
_entity_poly.pdbx_seq_one_letter_code
_entity_poly.pdbx_strand_id
1 'polypeptide(L)'
;MVLFGAVTVPAKAAQWSEAGGLTSIPYGHKDYCERNPRDCRTHRALAPMKLTPQRMKLLQTVNRSANHRIRPVSDQDNYGKRDHWTMPTNGKGDCEDYVLMKRAQLIARGIGPSQLLITMVQGSEAHVVLTVRTDHGDYILDNLRDDVLPVEKTSYRYIKMQSPTNSGQWVSIAGRSVTVANN
;
A
#
# COMPACT_ATOMS: atom_id res chain seq x y z
N MET A 1 -0.25 -46.04 -24.35
CA MET A 1 0.41 -45.44 -23.17
C MET A 1 0.55 -43.96 -23.44
N VAL A 2 -0.41 -43.15 -23.00
CA VAL A 2 -0.43 -41.70 -23.27
C VAL A 2 0.26 -41.00 -22.12
N LEU A 3 1.45 -40.45 -22.37
CA LEU A 3 2.14 -39.60 -21.41
C LEU A 3 1.36 -38.28 -21.27
N PHE A 4 0.71 -38.11 -20.12
CA PHE A 4 0.23 -36.79 -19.69
C PHE A 4 1.45 -35.93 -19.35
N GLY A 5 1.77 -34.98 -20.23
CA GLY A 5 2.73 -33.93 -19.94
C GLY A 5 2.19 -33.07 -18.79
N ALA A 6 2.88 -33.09 -17.65
CA ALA A 6 2.58 -32.20 -16.55
C ALA A 6 2.83 -30.76 -16.99
N VAL A 7 1.76 -29.99 -17.20
CA VAL A 7 1.84 -28.55 -17.33
C VAL A 7 2.20 -28.00 -15.95
N THR A 8 3.46 -27.61 -15.77
CA THR A 8 3.89 -26.86 -14.59
C THR A 8 3.26 -25.47 -14.67
N VAL A 9 2.12 -25.28 -14.00
CA VAL A 9 1.61 -23.94 -13.72
C VAL A 9 2.66 -23.28 -12.83
N PRO A 10 3.24 -22.12 -13.20
CA PRO A 10 4.14 -21.43 -12.30
C PRO A 10 3.36 -21.12 -11.03
N ALA A 11 3.86 -21.57 -9.89
CA ALA A 11 3.30 -21.15 -8.62
C ALA A 11 3.27 -19.61 -8.62
N LYS A 12 2.08 -19.01 -8.48
CA LYS A 12 1.92 -17.60 -8.08
C LYS A 12 2.45 -17.46 -6.66
N ALA A 13 3.75 -17.63 -6.48
CA ALA A 13 4.38 -17.44 -5.20
C ALA A 13 4.34 -15.93 -4.88
N ALA A 14 3.88 -15.63 -3.66
CA ALA A 14 4.22 -14.44 -2.90
C ALA A 14 3.34 -13.17 -2.99
N GLN A 15 2.14 -13.20 -3.58
CA GLN A 15 1.17 -12.09 -3.39
C GLN A 15 0.08 -12.53 -2.40
N TRP A 16 -0.12 -11.76 -1.34
CA TRP A 16 -1.18 -12.03 -0.36
C TRP A 16 -2.57 -11.77 -0.96
N SER A 17 -2.67 -10.76 -1.84
CA SER A 17 -3.91 -10.34 -2.47
C SER A 17 -3.87 -10.29 -3.99
N GLU A 18 -5.00 -10.64 -4.61
CA GLU A 18 -5.29 -10.40 -6.02
C GLU A 18 -6.16 -9.14 -6.18
N ALA A 19 -5.91 -8.40 -7.26
CA ALA A 19 -6.76 -7.28 -7.64
C ALA A 19 -8.09 -7.82 -8.18
N GLY A 20 -9.20 -7.46 -7.53
CA GLY A 20 -10.54 -7.72 -8.02
C GLY A 20 -11.00 -6.66 -9.03
N GLY A 21 -12.32 -6.47 -9.11
CA GLY A 21 -12.93 -5.44 -9.97
C GLY A 21 -12.71 -4.02 -9.45
N LEU A 22 -12.94 -3.03 -10.32
CA LEU A 22 -12.95 -1.62 -9.93
C LEU A 22 -13.95 -1.37 -8.79
N THR A 23 -13.58 -0.49 -7.87
CA THR A 23 -14.42 -0.08 -6.75
C THR A 23 -14.38 1.44 -6.56
N SER A 24 -15.12 1.93 -5.56
CA SER A 24 -15.16 3.35 -5.25
C SER A 24 -13.77 3.87 -4.87
N ILE A 25 -13.42 5.05 -5.38
CA ILE A 25 -12.26 5.82 -4.96
C ILE A 25 -12.58 6.55 -3.64
N PRO A 26 -11.66 6.59 -2.66
CA PRO A 26 -11.79 7.48 -1.50
C PRO A 26 -11.90 8.94 -1.93
N TYR A 27 -12.75 9.73 -1.26
CA TYR A 27 -12.98 11.11 -1.66
C TYR A 27 -11.69 11.94 -1.63
N GLY A 28 -10.93 11.90 -0.53
CA GLY A 28 -9.65 12.61 -0.42
C GLY A 28 -8.63 12.22 -1.49
N HIS A 29 -8.55 10.93 -1.84
CA HIS A 29 -7.68 10.48 -2.94
C HIS A 29 -8.17 10.97 -4.32
N LYS A 30 -9.49 11.05 -4.55
CA LYS A 30 -10.05 11.64 -5.78
C LYS A 30 -9.64 13.10 -5.92
N ASP A 31 -9.87 13.91 -4.87
CA ASP A 31 -9.48 15.32 -4.81
C ASP A 31 -7.95 15.49 -4.95
N TYR A 32 -7.16 14.63 -4.32
CA TYR A 32 -5.70 14.60 -4.50
C TYR A 32 -5.30 14.39 -5.95
N CYS A 33 -5.90 13.42 -6.64
CA CYS A 33 -5.59 13.13 -8.03
C CYS A 33 -5.99 14.26 -9.00
N GLU A 34 -7.09 14.96 -8.71
CA GLU A 34 -7.51 16.15 -9.47
C GLU A 34 -6.48 17.27 -9.34
N ARG A 35 -5.92 17.47 -8.14
CA ARG A 35 -4.85 18.46 -7.87
C ARG A 35 -3.47 18.00 -8.34
N ASN A 36 -3.21 16.69 -8.36
CA ASN A 36 -1.89 16.09 -8.63
C ASN A 36 -1.97 14.97 -9.69
N PRO A 37 -2.39 15.26 -10.93
CA PRO A 37 -2.67 14.23 -11.93
C PRO A 37 -1.44 13.37 -12.30
N ARG A 38 -0.22 13.86 -12.07
CA ARG A 38 1.03 13.13 -12.35
C ARG A 38 1.25 11.94 -11.42
N ASP A 39 0.67 11.96 -10.23
CA ASP A 39 0.84 10.91 -9.22
C ASP A 39 -0.19 9.77 -9.37
N CYS A 40 -1.23 10.01 -10.17
CA CYS A 40 -2.39 9.15 -10.33
C CYS A 40 -2.51 8.56 -11.75
N ARG A 41 -1.38 8.35 -12.43
CA ARG A 41 -1.35 7.89 -13.83
C ARG A 41 -1.47 6.37 -13.96
N THR A 42 -1.84 5.93 -15.16
CA THR A 42 -1.69 4.54 -15.59
C THR A 42 -0.21 4.15 -15.66
N HIS A 43 0.09 2.89 -15.34
CA HIS A 43 1.44 2.35 -15.39
C HIS A 43 1.40 0.83 -15.61
N ARG A 44 2.53 0.29 -16.09
CA ARG A 44 2.68 -1.17 -16.23
C ARG A 44 2.65 -1.83 -14.85
N ALA A 45 1.92 -2.94 -14.72
CA ALA A 45 2.05 -3.83 -13.59
C ALA A 45 3.37 -4.62 -13.69
N LEU A 46 4.30 -4.34 -12.78
CA LEU A 46 5.54 -5.09 -12.64
C LEU A 46 5.33 -6.36 -11.81
N ALA A 47 6.24 -7.33 -11.97
CA ALA A 47 6.33 -8.46 -11.05
C ALA A 47 6.60 -7.98 -9.61
N PRO A 48 6.28 -8.79 -8.58
CA PRO A 48 6.64 -8.47 -7.20
C PRO A 48 8.12 -8.09 -7.06
N MET A 49 8.42 -7.14 -6.18
CA MET A 49 9.78 -6.67 -5.97
C MET A 49 10.63 -7.78 -5.34
N LYS A 50 11.81 -8.06 -5.92
CA LYS A 50 12.82 -8.91 -5.27
C LYS A 50 13.21 -8.36 -3.89
N LEU A 51 12.93 -9.07 -2.80
CA LEU A 51 13.19 -8.61 -1.45
C LEU A 51 14.62 -8.95 -0.99
N THR A 52 15.55 -8.03 -1.28
CA THR A 52 16.92 -8.12 -0.75
C THR A 52 17.03 -7.50 0.64
N PRO A 53 18.07 -7.83 1.43
CA PRO A 53 18.32 -7.16 2.72
C PRO A 53 18.41 -5.63 2.59
N GLN A 54 19.00 -5.12 1.50
CA GLN A 54 19.08 -3.68 1.23
C GLN A 54 17.69 -3.07 1.00
N ARG A 55 16.81 -3.76 0.26
CA ARG A 55 15.44 -3.29 0.03
C ARG A 55 14.61 -3.35 1.30
N MET A 56 14.74 -4.39 2.12
CA MET A 56 14.08 -4.43 3.43
C MET A 56 14.55 -3.27 4.32
N LYS A 57 15.87 -3.03 4.40
CA LYS A 57 16.43 -1.88 5.14
C LYS A 57 15.89 -0.55 4.61
N LEU A 58 15.72 -0.42 3.29
CA LEU A 58 15.13 0.76 2.69
C LEU A 58 13.67 0.97 3.14
N LEU A 59 12.83 -0.08 3.09
CA LEU A 59 11.45 -0.01 3.56
C LEU A 59 11.38 0.43 5.03
N GLN A 60 12.18 -0.18 5.89
CA GLN A 60 12.27 0.16 7.31
C GLN A 60 12.72 1.60 7.54
N THR A 61 13.73 2.05 6.79
CA THR A 61 14.27 3.41 6.90
C THR A 61 13.23 4.45 6.49
N VAL A 62 12.53 4.23 5.37
CA VAL A 62 11.47 5.15 4.91
C VAL A 62 10.29 5.15 5.88
N ASN A 63 9.86 3.97 6.36
CA ASN A 63 8.75 3.88 7.32
C ASN A 63 9.05 4.69 8.58
N ARG A 64 10.17 4.36 9.25
CA ARG A 64 10.61 5.04 10.46
C ARG A 64 10.86 6.52 10.23
N SER A 65 11.53 6.90 9.14
CA SER A 65 11.81 8.31 8.87
C SER A 65 10.53 9.13 8.68
N ALA A 66 9.50 8.60 8.02
CA ALA A 66 8.23 9.30 7.87
C ALA A 66 7.48 9.37 9.21
N ASN A 67 7.44 8.25 9.94
CA ASN A 67 6.79 8.14 11.25
C ASN A 67 7.31 9.18 12.27
N HIS A 68 8.62 9.46 12.24
CA HIS A 68 9.26 10.37 13.19
C HIS A 68 9.31 11.83 12.72
N ARG A 69 9.15 12.11 11.42
CA ARG A 69 9.21 13.48 10.87
C ARG A 69 7.86 14.16 10.75
N ILE A 70 6.80 13.37 10.64
CA ILE A 70 5.43 13.87 10.54
C ILE A 70 4.82 13.71 11.92
N ARG A 71 4.19 14.77 12.42
CA ARG A 71 3.41 14.76 13.65
C ARG A 71 1.96 14.40 13.32
N PRO A 72 1.33 13.45 14.03
CA PRO A 72 -0.05 13.09 13.77
C PRO A 72 -0.98 14.26 14.12
N VAL A 73 -1.72 14.76 13.12
CA VAL A 73 -2.71 15.83 13.25
C VAL A 73 -3.80 15.56 12.22
N SER A 74 -5.07 15.61 12.63
CA SER A 74 -6.20 15.40 11.71
C SER A 74 -6.25 16.48 10.63
N ASP A 75 -6.81 16.14 9.47
CA ASP A 75 -7.07 17.14 8.43
C ASP A 75 -7.97 18.29 8.87
N GLN A 76 -8.89 18.02 9.81
CA GLN A 76 -9.78 19.05 10.34
C GLN A 76 -8.99 20.08 11.15
N ASP A 77 -8.04 19.64 11.97
CA ASP A 77 -7.20 20.52 12.77
C ASP A 77 -6.09 21.18 11.94
N ASN A 78 -5.61 20.51 10.90
CA ASN A 78 -4.50 21.00 10.07
C ASN A 78 -4.97 21.96 8.97
N TYR A 79 -6.09 21.65 8.31
CA TYR A 79 -6.56 22.33 7.09
C TYR A 79 -8.03 22.79 7.15
N GLY A 80 -8.76 22.48 8.23
CA GLY A 80 -10.19 22.81 8.32
C GLY A 80 -11.07 21.94 7.43
N LYS A 81 -10.57 20.79 6.96
CA LYS A 81 -11.25 19.89 6.02
C LYS A 81 -11.43 18.52 6.63
N ARG A 82 -12.50 17.81 6.24
CA ARG A 82 -12.77 16.47 6.76
C ARG A 82 -11.81 15.39 6.24
N ASP A 83 -11.32 15.53 5.02
CA ASP A 83 -10.51 14.55 4.29
C ASP A 83 -9.73 15.32 3.19
N HIS A 84 -8.41 15.47 3.37
CA HIS A 84 -7.52 16.33 2.59
C HIS A 84 -6.12 15.73 2.42
N TRP A 85 -6.07 14.69 1.59
CA TRP A 85 -4.84 14.03 1.20
C TRP A 85 -3.85 15.02 0.61
N THR A 86 -2.64 15.08 1.16
CA THR A 86 -1.59 15.97 0.69
C THR A 86 -0.20 15.49 1.06
N MET A 87 0.83 16.04 0.44
CA MET A 87 2.19 15.79 0.88
C MET A 87 2.44 16.60 2.17
N PRO A 88 2.81 15.98 3.31
CA PRO A 88 2.93 16.63 4.62
C PRO A 88 4.21 17.48 4.74
N THR A 89 4.33 18.50 3.89
CA THR A 89 5.51 19.39 3.83
C THR A 89 5.64 20.30 5.06
N ASN A 90 4.53 20.54 5.78
CA ASN A 90 4.50 21.25 7.06
C ASN A 90 4.83 20.35 8.26
N GLY A 91 5.19 19.08 8.04
CA GLY A 91 5.50 18.11 9.08
C GLY A 91 4.30 17.64 9.90
N LYS A 92 3.07 17.81 9.40
CA LYS A 92 1.83 17.36 10.03
C LYS A 92 0.96 16.61 9.03
N GLY A 93 0.22 15.62 9.50
CA GLY A 93 -0.74 14.87 8.69
C GLY A 93 -1.33 13.69 9.45
N ASP A 94 -2.22 12.97 8.81
CA ASP A 94 -2.82 11.71 9.28
C ASP A 94 -2.51 10.57 8.28
N CYS A 95 -3.23 9.45 8.37
CA CYS A 95 -2.75 8.17 7.84
C CYS A 95 -2.38 8.18 6.35
N GLU A 96 -3.19 8.84 5.53
CA GLU A 96 -3.00 9.01 4.09
C GLU A 96 -1.75 9.81 3.74
N ASP A 97 -1.45 10.87 4.49
CA ASP A 97 -0.34 11.79 4.23
C ASP A 97 1.00 11.09 4.47
N TYR A 98 1.06 10.24 5.51
CA TYR A 98 2.22 9.38 5.75
C TYR A 98 2.38 8.39 4.59
N VAL A 99 1.29 7.80 4.10
CA VAL A 99 1.33 6.84 2.99
C VAL A 99 1.79 7.52 1.69
N LEU A 100 1.29 8.72 1.38
CA LEU A 100 1.75 9.52 0.23
C LEU A 100 3.24 9.81 0.33
N MET A 101 3.72 10.28 1.48
CA MET A 101 5.14 10.56 1.71
C MET A 101 6.01 9.29 1.54
N LYS A 102 5.65 8.19 2.21
CA LYS A 102 6.39 6.92 2.13
C LYS A 102 6.45 6.40 0.69
N ARG A 103 5.30 6.42 0.00
CA ARG A 103 5.20 5.97 -1.39
C ARG A 103 6.07 6.80 -2.32
N ALA A 104 5.98 8.13 -2.23
CA ALA A 104 6.80 9.03 -3.04
C ALA A 104 8.30 8.80 -2.80
N GLN A 105 8.73 8.64 -1.55
CA GLN A 105 10.13 8.37 -1.19
C GLN A 105 10.65 7.04 -1.74
N LEU A 106 9.81 6.00 -1.79
CA LEU A 106 10.18 4.69 -2.33
C LEU A 106 10.20 4.68 -3.87
N ILE A 107 9.26 5.38 -4.51
CA ILE A 107 9.26 5.60 -5.97
C ILE A 107 10.54 6.33 -6.40
N ALA A 108 10.90 7.40 -5.68
CA ALA A 108 12.13 8.15 -5.94
C ALA A 108 13.40 7.29 -5.79
N ARG A 109 13.31 6.13 -5.12
CA ARG A 109 14.41 5.16 -4.94
C ARG A 109 14.27 3.92 -5.82
N GLY A 110 13.43 3.99 -6.85
CA GLY A 110 13.36 3.01 -7.92
C GLY A 110 12.43 1.82 -7.66
N ILE A 111 11.59 1.86 -6.61
CA ILE A 111 10.52 0.87 -6.45
C ILE A 111 9.33 1.29 -7.32
N GLY A 112 8.81 0.38 -8.13
CA GLY A 112 7.76 0.71 -9.10
C GLY A 112 6.42 1.05 -8.42
N PRO A 113 5.61 1.99 -8.98
CA PRO A 113 4.29 2.33 -8.44
C PRO A 113 3.36 1.12 -8.29
N SER A 114 3.40 0.15 -9.21
CA SER A 114 2.60 -1.08 -9.13
C SER A 114 2.99 -2.03 -7.99
N GLN A 115 4.14 -1.80 -7.36
CA GLN A 115 4.62 -2.56 -6.20
C GLN A 115 4.30 -1.83 -4.88
N LEU A 116 3.78 -0.61 -4.94
CA LEU A 116 3.52 0.29 -3.81
C LEU A 116 2.07 0.75 -3.83
N LEU A 117 1.19 -0.07 -3.27
CA LEU A 117 -0.25 0.15 -3.34
C LEU A 117 -0.76 0.80 -2.05
N ILE A 118 -1.45 1.91 -2.21
CA ILE A 118 -2.20 2.52 -1.10
C ILE A 118 -3.40 1.62 -0.81
N THR A 119 -3.58 1.23 0.45
CA THR A 119 -4.56 0.22 0.82
C THR A 119 -5.40 0.71 1.99
N MET A 120 -6.73 0.61 1.83
CA MET A 120 -7.67 0.88 2.91
C MET A 120 -7.92 -0.38 3.71
N VAL A 121 -7.82 -0.22 5.03
CA VAL A 121 -7.98 -1.29 6.00
C VAL A 121 -8.95 -0.87 7.11
N GLN A 122 -9.46 -1.87 7.82
CA GLN A 122 -10.30 -1.70 9.00
C GLN A 122 -9.59 -2.38 10.19
N GLY A 123 -9.23 -1.58 11.19
CA GLY A 123 -8.84 -2.04 12.53
C GLY A 123 -9.92 -1.65 13.53
N SER A 124 -9.50 -1.06 14.66
CA SER A 124 -10.42 -0.35 15.57
C SER A 124 -11.19 0.76 14.86
N GLU A 125 -10.52 1.44 13.93
CA GLU A 125 -11.07 2.47 13.05
C GLU A 125 -10.65 2.19 11.60
N ALA A 126 -11.30 2.89 10.66
CA ALA A 126 -10.88 2.86 9.26
C ALA A 126 -9.50 3.53 9.14
N HIS A 127 -8.59 2.93 8.36
CA HIS A 127 -7.19 3.36 8.29
C HIS A 127 -6.63 3.18 6.87
N VAL A 128 -5.55 3.89 6.56
CA VAL A 128 -4.84 3.79 5.27
C VAL A 128 -3.39 3.40 5.51
N VAL A 129 -2.92 2.38 4.81
CA VAL A 129 -1.54 1.87 4.89
C VAL A 129 -0.91 1.75 3.51
N LEU A 130 0.41 1.61 3.48
CA LEU A 130 1.14 1.32 2.24
C LEU A 130 1.48 -0.16 2.17
N THR A 131 0.91 -0.86 1.19
CA THR A 131 1.24 -2.26 0.89
C THR A 131 2.35 -2.34 -0.15
N VAL A 132 3.40 -3.10 0.17
CA VAL A 132 4.57 -3.31 -0.69
C VAL A 132 4.57 -4.75 -1.17
N ARG A 133 4.43 -4.96 -2.49
CA ARG A 133 4.42 -6.31 -3.09
C ARG A 133 5.83 -6.82 -3.31
N THR A 134 6.15 -7.98 -2.72
CA THR A 134 7.48 -8.59 -2.83
C THR A 134 7.40 -10.06 -3.23
N ASP A 135 8.51 -10.64 -3.65
CA ASP A 135 8.57 -12.09 -3.92
C ASP A 135 8.67 -12.96 -2.66
N HIS A 136 8.56 -12.35 -1.47
CA HIS A 136 8.48 -13.00 -0.15
C HIS A 136 7.13 -12.76 0.57
N GLY A 137 6.14 -12.20 -0.12
CA GLY A 137 4.85 -11.79 0.46
C GLY A 137 4.63 -10.28 0.33
N ASP A 138 3.44 -9.84 0.73
CA ASP A 138 3.13 -8.42 0.83
C ASP A 138 3.53 -7.92 2.23
N TYR A 139 4.13 -6.73 2.29
CA TYR A 139 4.55 -6.07 3.53
C TYR A 139 3.82 -4.75 3.72
N ILE A 140 3.60 -4.37 4.98
CA ILE A 140 2.87 -3.16 5.37
C ILE A 140 3.79 -2.15 6.00
N LEU A 141 3.73 -0.92 5.49
CA LEU A 141 4.27 0.28 6.11
C LEU A 141 3.11 1.11 6.65
N ASP A 142 3.17 1.40 7.95
CA ASP A 142 2.07 1.98 8.73
C ASP A 142 2.62 3.13 9.59
N ASN A 143 1.83 4.19 9.80
CA ASN A 143 2.20 5.29 10.69
C ASN A 143 1.96 4.97 12.17
N LEU A 144 1.14 3.97 12.49
CA LEU A 144 0.88 3.56 13.88
C LEU A 144 2.00 2.70 14.48
N ARG A 145 2.98 2.26 13.67
CA ARG A 145 4.12 1.45 14.11
C ARG A 145 5.34 1.62 13.20
N ASP A 146 6.53 1.53 13.78
CA ASP A 146 7.79 1.64 13.03
C ASP A 146 8.18 0.36 12.29
N ASP A 147 7.69 -0.80 12.76
CA ASP A 147 8.03 -2.09 12.16
C ASP A 147 7.33 -2.27 10.80
N VAL A 148 8.11 -2.78 9.83
CA VAL A 148 7.59 -3.24 8.55
C VAL A 148 7.18 -4.69 8.71
N LEU A 149 5.88 -4.96 8.65
CA LEU A 149 5.33 -6.28 8.96
C LEU A 149 4.82 -6.98 7.69
N PRO A 150 4.99 -8.30 7.56
CA PRO A 150 4.25 -9.05 6.55
C PRO A 150 2.75 -8.94 6.86
N VAL A 151 1.91 -8.90 5.81
CA VAL A 151 0.46 -8.69 5.93
C VAL A 151 -0.19 -9.64 6.93
N GLU A 152 0.26 -10.89 7.00
CA GLU A 152 -0.27 -11.95 7.85
C GLU A 152 -0.02 -11.71 9.35
N LYS A 153 0.93 -10.83 9.70
CA LYS A 153 1.21 -10.41 11.07
C LYS A 153 0.49 -9.11 11.46
N THR A 154 -0.30 -8.54 10.55
CA THR A 154 -1.19 -7.42 10.86
C THR A 154 -2.56 -7.94 11.27
N SER A 155 -3.26 -7.20 12.15
CA SER A 155 -4.60 -7.55 12.63
C SER A 155 -5.72 -6.87 11.83
N TYR A 156 -5.40 -6.39 10.63
CA TYR A 156 -6.32 -5.58 9.82
C TYR A 156 -7.23 -6.43 8.96
N ARG A 157 -8.47 -5.97 8.76
CA ARG A 157 -9.30 -6.39 7.63
C ARG A 157 -9.04 -5.48 6.45
N TYR A 158 -8.56 -6.02 5.35
CA TYR A 158 -8.26 -5.29 4.13
C TYR A 158 -9.51 -5.11 3.27
N ILE A 159 -9.81 -3.87 2.86
CA ILE A 159 -11.09 -3.52 2.22
C ILE A 159 -10.92 -3.37 0.71
N LYS A 160 -9.98 -2.53 0.30
CA LYS A 160 -9.69 -2.20 -1.10
C LYS A 160 -8.30 -1.61 -1.21
N MET A 161 -7.73 -1.62 -2.41
CA MET A 161 -6.41 -1.05 -2.67
C MET A 161 -6.39 -0.26 -3.98
N GLN A 162 -5.39 0.60 -4.11
CA GLN A 162 -5.04 1.25 -5.37
C GLN A 162 -4.76 0.18 -6.45
N SER A 163 -5.21 0.44 -7.68
CA SER A 163 -5.04 -0.48 -8.79
C SER A 163 -3.55 -0.67 -9.13
N PRO A 164 -3.06 -1.92 -9.29
CA PRO A 164 -1.69 -2.19 -9.71
C PRO A 164 -1.33 -1.66 -11.11
N THR A 165 -2.32 -1.27 -11.92
CA THR A 165 -2.11 -0.73 -13.27
C THR A 165 -2.47 0.76 -13.39
N ASN A 166 -3.10 1.36 -12.37
CA ASN A 166 -3.48 2.76 -12.43
C ASN A 166 -3.55 3.38 -11.03
N SER A 167 -2.64 4.31 -10.74
CA SER A 167 -2.56 4.96 -9.43
C SER A 167 -3.78 5.83 -9.12
N GLY A 168 -4.58 6.23 -10.11
CA GLY A 168 -5.83 6.98 -9.91
C GLY A 168 -7.06 6.11 -9.71
N GLN A 169 -6.95 4.78 -9.75
CA GLN A 169 -8.08 3.87 -9.62
C GLN A 169 -7.93 2.95 -8.41
N TRP A 170 -9.07 2.43 -7.94
CA TRP A 170 -9.14 1.52 -6.82
C TRP A 170 -9.84 0.23 -7.22
N VAL A 171 -9.40 -0.88 -6.64
CA VAL A 171 -9.94 -2.22 -6.89
C VAL A 171 -10.30 -2.89 -5.56
N SER A 172 -11.30 -3.77 -5.59
CA SER A 172 -11.52 -4.69 -4.48
C SER A 172 -10.34 -5.65 -4.32
N ILE A 173 -10.19 -6.21 -3.14
CA ILE A 173 -9.18 -7.24 -2.87
C ILE A 173 -9.88 -8.61 -2.94
N ALA A 174 -9.41 -9.45 -3.85
CA ALA A 174 -9.84 -10.84 -3.99
C ALA A 174 -8.68 -11.75 -3.55
N GLY A 175 -8.92 -12.69 -2.64
CA GLY A 175 -7.86 -13.54 -2.08
C GLY A 175 -7.96 -13.64 -0.55
N ARG A 176 -7.39 -14.70 0.02
CA ARG A 176 -7.52 -15.07 1.44
C ARG A 176 -7.31 -13.85 2.37
N SER A 177 -8.41 -13.37 2.98
CA SER A 177 -8.38 -13.01 4.39
C SER A 177 -7.73 -14.20 5.09
N VAL A 178 -6.48 -14.08 5.51
CA VAL A 178 -5.84 -15.13 6.28
C VAL A 178 -6.72 -15.26 7.51
N THR A 179 -7.36 -16.41 7.69
CA THR A 179 -7.92 -16.79 8.98
C THR A 179 -6.81 -16.57 9.98
N VAL A 180 -6.96 -15.56 10.83
CA VAL A 180 -6.05 -15.30 11.95
C VAL A 180 -5.87 -16.63 12.65
N ALA A 181 -4.65 -17.15 12.67
CA ALA A 181 -4.32 -18.30 13.50
C ALA A 181 -4.56 -17.84 14.94
N ASN A 182 -5.67 -18.28 15.52
CA ASN A 182 -5.86 -18.26 16.95
C ASN A 182 -4.86 -19.28 17.53
N ASN A 183 -3.90 -18.79 18.32
CA ASN A 183 -3.29 -19.63 19.34
C ASN A 183 -4.27 -19.77 20.50
#